data_AF-A0A967GD85-F1
#
_entry.id   AF-A0A967GD85-F1
#
_cell.length_a   1.000
_cell.length_b   1.000
_cell.length_c   1.000
_cell.angle_alpha   90.00
_cell.angle_beta   90.00
_cell.angle_gamma   90.00
#
_symmetry.space_group_name_H-M   'P 1'
#
loop_
_entity.id
_entity.type
_entity.pdbx_description
1 polymer ?
#
loop_
_entity_poly.entity_id
_entity_poly.type
_entity_poly.pdbx_seq_one_letter_code
_entity_poly.pdbx_strand_id
1 'polypeptide(L)' 'TVAGLTIYDMAKAVDRSMRIMDVRVVHKSGGRSGTFSAP' A
#
# COMPACT_ATOMS: atom_id res chain seq x y z
N THR A 1 -4.13 -0.18 1.87
CA THR A 1 -3.49 -0.53 3.15
C THR A 1 -4.14 -1.73 3.83
N VAL A 2 -5.48 -1.81 3.89
CA VAL A 2 -6.21 -2.94 4.54
C VAL A 2 -5.73 -4.31 4.08
N ALA A 3 -5.58 -4.57 2.77
CA ALA A 3 -5.07 -5.85 2.28
C ALA A 3 -3.66 -6.20 2.83
N GLY A 4 -2.77 -5.21 2.96
CA GLY A 4 -1.46 -5.43 3.58
C GLY A 4 -1.56 -5.76 5.06
N LEU A 5 -2.51 -5.14 5.78
CA LEU A 5 -2.79 -5.47 7.18
C LEU A 5 -3.38 -6.88 7.33
N THR A 6 -4.19 -7.33 6.39
CA THR A 6 -4.69 -8.71 6.34
C THR A 6 -3.54 -9.71 6.23
N ILE A 7 -2.54 -9.43 5.38
CA ILE A 7 -1.34 -10.27 5.26
C ILE A 7 -0.53 -10.28 6.56
N TYR A 8 -0.37 -9.11 7.19
CA TYR A 8 0.29 -9.04 8.50
C TYR A 8 -0.42 -9.90 9.54
N ASP A 9 -1.75 -9.87 9.60
CA ASP A 9 -2.51 -10.67 10.56
C ASP A 9 -2.28 -12.19 10.39
N MET A 10 -2.17 -12.66 9.14
CA MET A 10 -1.92 -14.06 8.83
C MET A 10 -0.48 -14.51 9.16
N ALA A 11 0.51 -13.62 9.04
CA ALA A 11 1.93 -13.98 9.14
C ALA A 11 2.64 -13.51 10.43
N LYS A 12 2.02 -12.63 11.23
CA LYS A 12 2.63 -12.05 12.46
C LYS A 12 3.08 -13.08 13.50
N ALA A 13 2.53 -14.29 13.45
CA ALA A 13 2.94 -15.38 14.35
C ALA A 13 4.33 -15.92 14.02
N VAL A 14 4.74 -15.83 12.75
CA VAL A 14 6.05 -16.27 12.25
C VAL A 14 7.08 -15.16 12.45
N ASP A 15 6.74 -13.94 12.05
CA ASP A 15 7.60 -12.77 12.22
C ASP A 15 6.79 -11.52 12.60
N ARG A 16 7.04 -11.01 13.80
CA ARG A 16 6.38 -9.80 14.32
C ARG A 16 7.04 -8.51 13.82
N SER A 17 8.26 -8.58 13.31
CA SER A 17 9.04 -7.43 12.86
C SER A 17 8.71 -6.97 11.44
N MET A 18 7.84 -7.71 10.74
CA MET A 18 7.36 -7.38 9.41
C MET A 18 6.87 -5.93 9.30
N ARG A 19 7.21 -5.27 8.19
CA ARG A 19 6.81 -3.88 7.91
C ARG A 19 6.10 -3.80 6.57
N ILE A 20 4.95 -3.14 6.55
CA ILE A 20 4.28 -2.75 5.31
C ILE A 20 4.94 -1.45 4.83
N MET A 21 5.55 -1.49 3.65
CA MET A 21 6.33 -0.38 3.09
C MET A 21 5.79 0.06 1.73
N ASP A 22 6.28 1.20 1.24
CA ASP A 22 6.04 1.74 -0.11
C ASP A 22 4.56 1.92 -0.49
N VAL A 23 3.71 2.14 0.52
CA VAL A 23 2.30 2.45 0.32
C VAL A 23 2.19 3.86 -0.27
N ARG A 24 1.96 3.93 -1.58
CA ARG A 24 1.77 5.18 -2.29
C ARG A 24 0.77 5.03 -3.44
N VAL A 25 0.27 6.16 -3.93
CA VAL A 25 -0.47 6.20 -5.20
C VAL A 25 0.55 6.07 -6.33
N VAL A 26 0.35 5.10 -7.22
CA VAL A 26 1.20 4.91 -8.41
C VAL A 26 0.58 5.55 -9.65
N HIS A 27 -0.74 5.62 -9.69
CA HIS A 27 -1.49 6.24 -10.76
C HIS A 27 -2.79 6.82 -10.22
N LYS A 28 -3.18 7.98 -10.73
CA LYS A 28 -4.50 8.57 -10.54
C LYS A 28 -4.89 9.27 -11.84
N SER A 29 -6.11 9.07 -12.30
CA SER A 29 -6.68 9.81 -13.43
C SER A 29 -7.97 10.52 -13.01
N GLY A 30 -8.25 11.65 -13.66
CA GLY A 30 -9.49 12.40 -13.48
C GLY A 30 -9.47 13.48 -12.38
N GLY A 31 -10.45 14.38 -12.45
CA GLY A 31 -10.56 15.58 -11.60
C GLY A 31 -9.77 16.77 -12.13
N ARG A 32 -9.89 17.93 -11.46
CA ARG A 32 -9.20 19.19 -11.85
C ARG A 32 -7.68 19.05 -11.94
N SER A 33 -7.10 18.15 -11.14
CA SER A 33 -5.65 17.89 -11.11
C SER A 33 -5.15 17.01 -12.26
N GLY A 34 -6.04 16.45 -13.10
CA GLY A 34 -5.65 15.63 -14.24
C GLY A 34 -5.01 14.29 -13.85
N THR A 35 -4.13 13.79 -14.72
CA THR A 35 -3.48 12.48 -14.57
C THR A 35 -2.16 12.62 -13.82
N PHE A 36 -1.99 11.79 -12.80
CA PHE A 36 -0.75 11.59 -12.06
C PHE A 36 -0.22 10.18 -12.32
N SER A 37 1.07 10.10 -12.64
CA SER A 37 1.84 8.85 -12.64
C SER A 37 3.06 9.05 -11.76
N ALA A 38 3.28 8.14 -10.81
CA ALA A 38 4.51 8.13 -10.06
C ALA A 38 5.70 7.88 -11.02
N PRO A 39 6.88 8.46 -10.74
CA PRO A 39 8.10 8.19 -11.49
C PRO A 39 8.54 6.73 -11.34
#